data_AF-D8TR09-F1
#
_entry.id   AF-D8TR09-F1
#
_cell.length_a   1.000
_cell.length_b   1.000
_cell.length_c   1.000
_cell.angle_alpha   90.00
_cell.angle_beta   90.00
_cell.angle_gamma   90.00
#
_symmetry.space_group_name_H-M   'P 1'
#
loop_
_entity.id
_entity.type
_entity.pdbx_description
1 polymer ?
#
loop_
_entity_poly.entity_id
_entity_poly.type
_entity_poly.pdbx_seq_one_letter_code
_entity_poly.pdbx_strand_id
1 'polypeptide(L)'
;MLYPATNITIVQKGDLSPGFPTSAPYHTKDTLSPTAAPWASSVPHDRTPATLSPTKSIPSHTTEETSPGPARKRIGSAEDLKHFLNGQTVKDFMAFILSINEAVKGKKCNDPSYTPSPAVQRMCALLTQLETLVDEVPPEQQSLRYGNPAFRTWMARLAERAHALLESMLTEEMRPAVVELLPYFLDSFGNATRIDYGTGHETQFCALLYCLAKIGVFGEDDRQLAVAASVGQGYGSQIGEGAGRFLSMGLGLGLVIFKQYLELMHKIQTTYWLEPAGSHGVWGLDDYQFLPFIWGSAQLIAHPMIKPKSIHNPDILEAYASTYLYLNCVKFVKQVKKGPLGETSPMLNDISCVPTWAKVNSGMIKMYQVEVLSKFPIMQHFMFGTLLPFE
;
A
#
# COMPACT_ATOMS: atom_id res chain seq x y z
N MET A 1 -10.65 -17.22 21.92
CA MET A 1 -10.61 -18.58 21.34
C MET A 1 -9.69 -18.53 20.12
N LEU A 2 -8.63 -19.32 20.19
CA LEU A 2 -7.45 -19.31 19.32
C LEU A 2 -7.75 -20.00 17.98
N TYR A 3 -7.26 -19.45 16.86
CA TYR A 3 -7.13 -20.18 15.58
C TYR A 3 -5.64 -20.54 15.38
N PRO A 4 -5.32 -21.76 14.89
CA PRO A 4 -3.94 -22.18 14.68
C PRO A 4 -3.32 -21.54 13.43
N ALA A 5 -1.99 -21.45 13.44
CA ALA A 5 -1.14 -20.92 12.39
C ALA A 5 -1.55 -21.45 11.00
N THR A 6 -1.90 -20.53 10.10
CA THR A 6 -2.18 -20.86 8.71
C THR A 6 -0.85 -20.90 7.97
N ASN A 7 -0.43 -22.10 7.57
CA ASN A 7 0.59 -22.25 6.53
C ASN A 7 0.15 -21.42 5.32
N ILE A 8 1.06 -20.59 4.80
CA ILE A 8 0.85 -19.85 3.56
C ILE A 8 0.82 -20.88 2.42
N THR A 9 -0.37 -21.29 2.02
CA THR A 9 -0.60 -22.05 0.79
C THR A 9 -1.44 -21.18 -0.13
N ILE A 10 -0.84 -20.71 -1.23
CA ILE A 10 -1.53 -19.99 -2.30
C ILE A 10 -2.39 -21.01 -3.06
N VAL A 11 -3.69 -20.75 -3.14
CA VAL A 11 -4.65 -21.56 -3.92
C VAL A 11 -4.39 -21.34 -5.41
N GLN A 12 -4.00 -22.38 -6.14
CA GLN A 12 -3.92 -22.38 -7.60
C GLN A 12 -5.32 -22.56 -8.21
N LYS A 13 -5.62 -21.76 -9.24
CA LYS A 13 -6.81 -21.93 -10.08
C LYS A 13 -6.46 -22.93 -11.19
N GLY A 14 -7.15 -24.08 -11.22
CA GLY A 14 -6.97 -25.12 -12.23
C GLY A 14 -7.58 -24.74 -13.59
N ASP A 15 -6.97 -25.28 -14.64
CA ASP A 15 -7.29 -25.09 -16.06
C ASP A 15 -8.76 -25.34 -16.42
N LEU A 16 -9.32 -24.44 -17.23
CA LEU A 16 -10.44 -24.72 -18.13
C LEU A 16 -10.06 -24.25 -19.54
N SER A 17 -10.00 -25.19 -20.47
CA SER A 17 -9.74 -25.00 -21.90
C SER A 17 -11.00 -24.49 -22.65
N PRO A 18 -10.87 -24.00 -23.91
CA PRO A 18 -11.60 -22.81 -24.38
C PRO A 18 -12.80 -23.09 -25.29
N GLY A 19 -13.77 -22.16 -25.32
CA GLY A 19 -14.83 -22.14 -26.34
C GLY A 19 -15.72 -20.89 -26.33
N PHE A 20 -15.43 -19.94 -27.24
CA PHE A 20 -16.28 -18.96 -27.99
C PHE A 20 -17.38 -18.11 -27.26
N PRO A 21 -18.01 -17.12 -27.92
CA PRO A 21 -17.49 -15.95 -28.64
C PRO A 21 -18.09 -14.60 -28.12
N THR A 22 -17.53 -13.51 -28.66
CA THR A 22 -18.02 -12.12 -28.83
C THR A 22 -19.41 -11.66 -28.33
N SER A 23 -19.37 -10.44 -27.75
CA SER A 23 -20.36 -9.33 -27.73
C SER A 23 -21.49 -9.29 -26.68
N ALA A 24 -21.63 -8.10 -26.06
CA ALA A 24 -22.59 -7.71 -25.00
C ALA A 24 -24.04 -7.56 -25.49
N PRO A 25 -25.06 -7.69 -24.61
CA PRO A 25 -25.83 -6.50 -24.21
C PRO A 25 -26.42 -6.53 -22.78
N TYR A 26 -26.97 -5.37 -22.38
CA TYR A 26 -27.46 -4.93 -21.06
C TYR A 26 -28.50 -5.79 -20.31
N HIS A 27 -28.44 -5.65 -18.98
CA HIS A 27 -29.48 -5.74 -17.95
C HIS A 27 -30.53 -6.86 -18.03
N THR A 28 -30.39 -7.83 -17.12
CA THR A 28 -31.50 -8.57 -16.51
C THR A 28 -31.40 -8.48 -14.99
N LYS A 29 -32.55 -8.43 -14.31
CA LYS A 29 -32.70 -8.03 -12.89
C LYS A 29 -32.25 -9.06 -11.84
N ASP A 30 -31.60 -10.15 -12.22
CA ASP A 30 -31.28 -11.27 -11.31
C ASP A 30 -29.83 -11.80 -11.42
N THR A 31 -28.87 -10.97 -11.82
CA THR A 31 -27.44 -11.34 -11.74
C THR A 31 -26.83 -10.84 -10.44
N LEU A 32 -26.56 -11.77 -9.50
CA LEU A 32 -25.58 -11.56 -8.44
C LEU A 32 -24.25 -11.14 -9.06
N SER A 33 -23.61 -10.09 -8.50
CA SER A 33 -22.28 -9.62 -8.90
C SER A 33 -21.28 -10.80 -8.95
N PRO A 34 -20.48 -10.94 -10.02
CA PRO A 34 -19.55 -12.06 -10.18
C PRO A 34 -18.38 -12.07 -9.17
N THR A 35 -18.33 -11.11 -8.24
CA THR A 35 -17.28 -11.00 -7.21
C THR A 35 -17.82 -10.43 -5.91
N ALA A 36 -18.68 -11.19 -5.23
CA ALA A 36 -18.70 -11.07 -3.76
C ALA A 36 -17.26 -11.19 -3.26
N ALA A 37 -16.83 -10.30 -2.36
CA ALA A 37 -15.48 -10.35 -1.78
C ALA A 37 -15.17 -11.81 -1.40
N PRO A 38 -14.12 -12.46 -1.95
CA PRO A 38 -13.99 -13.93 -1.90
C PRO A 38 -14.02 -14.53 -0.48
N TRP A 39 -13.77 -13.69 0.53
CA TRP A 39 -13.76 -14.01 1.96
C TRP A 39 -15.10 -13.78 2.67
N ALA A 40 -16.15 -13.32 1.97
CA ALA A 40 -17.46 -12.99 2.54
C ALA A 40 -18.41 -14.19 2.73
N SER A 41 -18.02 -15.39 2.28
CA SER A 41 -18.86 -16.60 2.33
C SER A 41 -18.20 -17.71 3.16
N SER A 42 -18.98 -18.42 3.97
CA SER A 42 -18.50 -19.43 4.94
C SER A 42 -19.02 -20.84 4.63
N VAL A 43 -18.18 -21.75 4.13
CA VAL A 43 -18.37 -23.22 4.22
C VAL A 43 -17.01 -23.96 4.22
N PRO A 44 -16.78 -24.99 5.08
CA PRO A 44 -15.51 -25.74 5.20
C PRO A 44 -15.52 -27.12 4.48
N HIS A 45 -14.33 -27.72 4.28
CA HIS A 45 -13.97 -29.17 4.11
C HIS A 45 -12.75 -29.31 3.15
N ASP A 46 -11.84 -30.29 3.17
CA ASP A 46 -11.39 -31.34 4.11
C ASP A 46 -9.94 -31.76 3.68
N ARG A 47 -9.17 -32.46 4.52
CA ARG A 47 -7.71 -32.72 4.32
C ARG A 47 -7.35 -34.07 3.66
N THR A 48 -6.09 -34.14 3.17
CA THR A 48 -5.05 -35.24 3.18
C THR A 48 -4.56 -35.76 1.78
N PRO A 49 -3.40 -36.47 1.64
CA PRO A 49 -2.04 -35.88 1.55
C PRO A 49 -1.05 -36.46 0.49
N ALA A 50 0.04 -35.72 0.25
CA ALA A 50 1.45 -36.08 -0.06
C ALA A 50 1.89 -37.10 -1.14
N THR A 51 2.91 -36.75 -1.96
CA THR A 51 4.14 -37.57 -2.22
C THR A 51 5.31 -36.70 -2.75
N LEU A 52 6.56 -37.13 -2.51
CA LEU A 52 7.86 -36.43 -2.57
C LEU A 52 8.74 -36.78 -3.81
N SER A 53 9.39 -35.74 -4.42
CA SER A 53 10.80 -35.55 -4.98
C SER A 53 11.55 -36.68 -5.77
N PRO A 54 12.78 -36.51 -6.36
CA PRO A 54 13.77 -35.39 -6.48
C PRO A 54 14.28 -35.13 -7.96
N THR A 55 15.16 -34.18 -8.37
CA THR A 55 16.60 -34.01 -8.01
C THR A 55 17.27 -32.78 -8.70
N LYS A 56 18.03 -32.01 -7.89
CA LYS A 56 19.23 -31.12 -8.04
C LYS A 56 19.77 -30.62 -9.41
N SER A 57 20.14 -29.32 -9.43
CA SER A 57 21.56 -28.84 -9.48
C SER A 57 21.69 -27.34 -9.14
N ILE A 58 22.77 -26.96 -8.44
CA ILE A 58 23.25 -25.62 -7.98
C ILE A 58 24.81 -25.72 -8.00
N PRO A 59 25.66 -24.66 -8.07
CA PRO A 59 25.44 -23.20 -8.17
C PRO A 59 26.24 -22.52 -9.29
N SER A 60 25.96 -21.23 -9.51
CA SER A 60 27.04 -20.26 -9.76
C SER A 60 26.82 -19.03 -8.89
N HIS A 61 27.59 -18.95 -7.80
CA HIS A 61 27.70 -17.75 -6.96
C HIS A 61 28.54 -16.72 -7.70
N THR A 62 27.93 -15.62 -8.13
CA THR A 62 28.66 -14.37 -8.35
C THR A 62 28.62 -13.60 -7.04
N THR A 63 29.80 -13.33 -6.50
CA THR A 63 30.03 -12.46 -5.35
C THR A 63 29.45 -11.08 -5.63
N GLU A 64 28.35 -10.72 -4.98
CA GLU A 64 27.70 -9.41 -5.11
C GLU A 64 28.55 -8.31 -4.45
N GLU A 65 28.59 -7.16 -5.12
CA GLU A 65 29.27 -5.93 -4.71
C GLU A 65 28.78 -5.46 -3.33
N THR A 66 29.71 -5.19 -2.41
CA THR A 66 29.43 -4.75 -1.03
C THR A 66 29.10 -3.27 -0.89
N SER A 67 29.00 -2.53 -2.00
CA SER A 67 28.62 -1.11 -2.02
C SER A 67 27.16 -0.95 -2.47
N PRO A 68 26.35 -0.08 -1.83
CA PRO A 68 24.97 0.12 -2.24
C PRO A 68 24.92 0.58 -3.70
N GLY A 69 24.30 -0.25 -4.56
CA GLY A 69 23.96 0.13 -5.92
C GLY A 69 22.55 0.73 -5.99
N PRO A 70 22.15 1.34 -7.12
CA PRO A 70 20.78 1.80 -7.27
C PRO A 70 19.80 0.63 -7.28
N ALA A 71 18.66 0.81 -6.60
CA ALA A 71 17.59 -0.18 -6.63
C ALA A 71 17.05 -0.34 -8.07
N ARG A 72 16.76 -1.58 -8.45
CA ARG A 72 16.42 -1.94 -9.84
C ARG A 72 15.32 -2.98 -9.92
N LYS A 73 14.60 -3.00 -11.04
CA LYS A 73 13.56 -4.00 -11.32
C LYS A 73 14.20 -5.38 -11.51
N ARG A 74 13.61 -6.39 -10.87
CA ARG A 74 14.08 -7.80 -10.95
C ARG A 74 13.00 -8.79 -11.36
N ILE A 75 11.72 -8.42 -11.24
CA ILE A 75 10.60 -9.26 -11.66
C ILE A 75 10.35 -9.03 -13.16
N GLY A 76 10.89 -9.91 -14.01
CA GLY A 76 10.72 -9.87 -15.46
C GLY A 76 9.68 -10.87 -16.00
N SER A 77 9.31 -11.86 -15.19
CA SER A 77 8.39 -12.94 -15.55
C SER A 77 7.48 -13.35 -14.39
N ALA A 78 6.49 -14.20 -14.70
CA ALA A 78 5.63 -14.80 -13.68
C ALA A 78 6.40 -15.72 -12.71
N GLU A 79 7.47 -16.37 -13.17
CA GLU A 79 8.31 -17.22 -12.31
C GLU A 79 9.17 -16.35 -11.36
N ASP A 80 9.69 -15.21 -11.82
CA ASP A 80 10.38 -14.25 -10.95
C ASP A 80 9.46 -13.71 -9.85
N LEU A 81 8.20 -13.41 -10.20
CA LEU A 81 7.20 -12.99 -9.23
C LEU A 81 6.94 -14.10 -8.20
N LYS A 82 6.76 -15.34 -8.65
CA LYS A 82 6.57 -16.49 -7.77
C LYS A 82 7.78 -16.73 -6.87
N HIS A 83 8.99 -16.53 -7.39
CA HIS A 83 10.23 -16.60 -6.60
C HIS A 83 10.21 -15.56 -5.49
N PHE A 84 9.99 -14.28 -5.82
CA PHE A 84 9.84 -13.20 -4.85
C PHE A 84 8.76 -13.48 -3.78
N LEU A 85 7.60 -13.99 -4.19
CA LEU A 85 6.48 -14.30 -3.29
C LEU A 85 6.82 -15.43 -2.28
N ASN A 86 7.81 -16.26 -2.57
CA ASN A 86 8.28 -17.32 -1.66
C ASN A 86 9.47 -16.87 -0.79
N GLY A 87 10.14 -15.79 -1.17
CA GLY A 87 11.34 -15.24 -0.54
C GLY A 87 11.11 -14.66 0.86
N GLN A 88 12.22 -14.32 1.54
CA GLN A 88 12.15 -13.68 2.86
C GLN A 88 11.83 -12.18 2.75
N THR A 89 12.29 -11.51 1.68
CA THR A 89 12.07 -10.08 1.47
C THR A 89 10.61 -9.68 1.49
N VAL A 90 9.73 -10.42 0.77
CA VAL A 90 8.30 -10.11 0.77
C VAL A 90 7.67 -10.34 2.15
N LYS A 91 8.15 -11.33 2.92
CA LYS A 91 7.67 -11.62 4.27
C LYS A 91 8.04 -10.51 5.23
N ASP A 92 9.28 -10.01 5.16
CA ASP A 92 9.75 -8.91 5.98
C ASP A 92 9.05 -7.60 5.62
N PHE A 93 8.84 -7.35 4.33
CA PHE A 93 8.10 -6.19 3.86
C PHE A 93 6.62 -6.24 4.30
N MET A 94 5.98 -7.40 4.22
CA MET A 94 4.63 -7.58 4.75
C MET A 94 4.59 -7.45 6.27
N ALA A 95 5.59 -7.96 7.00
CA ALA A 95 5.69 -7.79 8.44
C ALA A 95 5.79 -6.31 8.83
N PHE A 96 6.48 -5.48 8.04
CA PHE A 96 6.50 -4.03 8.21
C PHE A 96 5.12 -3.40 8.05
N ILE A 97 4.39 -3.71 6.96
CA ILE A 97 3.03 -3.21 6.72
C ILE A 97 2.08 -3.62 7.86
N LEU A 98 2.18 -4.86 8.32
CA LEU A 98 1.38 -5.40 9.42
C LEU A 98 1.74 -4.79 10.77
N SER A 99 3.01 -4.43 10.98
CA SER A 99 3.45 -3.73 12.19
C SER A 99 2.85 -2.33 12.28
N ILE A 100 2.79 -1.60 11.15
CA ILE A 100 2.06 -0.32 11.07
C ILE A 100 0.57 -0.56 11.32
N ASN A 101 -0.02 -1.58 10.69
CA ASN A 101 -1.44 -1.91 10.86
C ASN A 101 -1.84 -2.17 12.32
N GLU A 102 -1.02 -2.90 13.08
CA GLU A 102 -1.30 -3.14 14.50
C GLU A 102 -1.06 -1.88 15.33
N ALA A 103 -0.04 -1.08 15.03
CA ALA A 103 0.24 0.17 15.76
C ALA A 103 -0.94 1.15 15.68
N VAL A 104 -1.53 1.33 14.49
CA VAL A 104 -2.60 2.33 14.25
C VAL A 104 -3.97 1.89 14.74
N LYS A 105 -4.10 0.69 15.28
CA LYS A 105 -5.38 0.08 15.66
C LYS A 105 -6.09 0.88 16.75
N GLY A 106 -7.31 1.32 16.45
CA GLY A 106 -8.11 2.15 17.36
C GLY A 106 -7.57 3.58 17.57
N LYS A 107 -6.58 4.01 16.77
CA LYS A 107 -5.92 5.32 16.90
C LYS A 107 -6.38 6.30 15.82
N LYS A 108 -6.49 7.58 16.17
CA LYS A 108 -6.86 8.65 15.24
C LYS A 108 -5.62 9.25 14.57
N CYS A 109 -5.73 9.82 13.38
CA CYS A 109 -4.58 10.48 12.74
C CYS A 109 -4.00 11.62 13.58
N ASN A 110 -4.86 12.30 14.36
CA ASN A 110 -4.51 13.36 15.30
C ASN A 110 -4.55 12.86 16.76
N ASP A 111 -4.19 11.60 17.01
CA ASP A 111 -4.19 11.05 18.37
C ASP A 111 -3.22 11.85 19.28
N PRO A 112 -3.71 12.49 20.34
CA PRO A 112 -2.90 13.36 21.18
C PRO A 112 -1.84 12.61 22.00
N SER A 113 -1.91 11.27 22.06
CA SER A 113 -0.89 10.44 22.73
C SER A 113 0.39 10.28 21.90
N TYR A 114 0.41 10.72 20.64
CA TYR A 114 1.57 10.65 19.77
C TYR A 114 2.14 12.04 19.48
N THR A 115 3.45 12.18 19.65
CA THR A 115 4.21 13.38 19.27
C THR A 115 5.19 13.00 18.17
N PRO A 116 5.12 13.64 16.98
CA PRO A 116 6.06 13.37 15.90
C PRO A 116 7.52 13.63 16.29
N SER A 117 8.40 12.65 16.03
CA SER A 117 9.85 12.81 16.22
C SER A 117 10.45 13.82 15.23
N PRO A 118 11.71 14.28 15.44
CA PRO A 118 12.42 15.07 14.44
C PRO A 118 12.52 14.39 13.07
N ALA A 119 12.67 13.06 13.02
CA ALA A 119 12.73 12.32 11.75
C ALA A 119 11.40 12.34 11.01
N VAL A 120 10.29 12.12 11.74
CA VAL A 120 8.93 12.22 11.17
C VAL A 120 8.65 13.63 10.68
N GLN A 121 9.02 14.65 11.48
CA GLN A 121 8.86 16.06 11.09
C GLN A 121 9.66 16.42 9.83
N ARG A 122 10.91 15.90 9.68
CA ARG A 122 11.70 16.11 8.46
C ARG A 122 11.04 15.48 7.23
N MET A 123 10.52 14.27 7.34
CA MET A 123 9.78 13.63 6.23
C MET A 123 8.51 14.42 5.88
N CYS A 124 7.79 14.91 6.89
CA CYS A 124 6.64 15.78 6.69
C CYS A 124 7.01 17.09 5.97
N ALA A 125 8.11 17.73 6.37
CA ALA A 125 8.60 18.95 5.73
C ALA A 125 9.04 18.70 4.28
N LEU A 126 9.63 17.53 4.00
CA LEU A 126 9.94 17.10 2.64
C LEU A 126 8.65 16.96 1.80
N LEU A 127 7.62 16.30 2.31
CA LEU A 127 6.33 16.17 1.62
C LEU A 127 5.64 17.52 1.42
N THR A 128 5.73 18.45 2.38
CA THR A 128 5.24 19.83 2.22
C THR A 128 5.97 20.58 1.10
N GLN A 129 7.29 20.37 0.94
CA GLN A 129 8.03 20.95 -0.18
C GLN A 129 7.53 20.40 -1.53
N LEU A 130 7.18 19.11 -1.60
CA LEU A 130 6.59 18.52 -2.80
C LEU A 130 5.17 19.04 -3.08
N GLU A 131 4.39 19.26 -2.03
CA GLU A 131 3.06 19.87 -2.12
C GLU A 131 3.13 21.31 -2.63
N THR A 132 4.12 22.08 -2.16
CA THR A 132 4.40 23.44 -2.63
C THR A 132 4.84 23.43 -4.10
N LEU A 133 5.63 22.42 -4.50
CA LEU A 133 6.03 22.25 -5.89
C LEU A 133 4.83 22.02 -6.83
N VAL A 134 3.73 21.43 -6.34
CA VAL A 134 2.48 21.36 -7.12
C VAL A 134 1.91 22.75 -7.40
N ASP A 135 1.96 23.67 -6.43
CA ASP A 135 1.50 25.05 -6.60
C ASP A 135 2.41 25.84 -7.55
N GLU A 136 3.72 25.54 -7.54
CA GLU A 136 4.72 26.14 -8.45
C GLU A 136 4.61 25.64 -9.91
N VAL A 137 3.83 24.59 -10.17
CA VAL A 137 3.65 23.96 -11.48
C VAL A 137 2.15 23.85 -11.78
N PRO A 138 1.48 24.97 -12.12
CA PRO A 138 0.05 24.95 -12.37
C PRO A 138 -0.31 24.09 -13.61
N PRO A 139 -1.52 23.53 -13.67
CA PRO A 139 -1.98 22.75 -14.82
C PRO A 139 -1.91 23.56 -16.12
N GLU A 140 -1.42 22.94 -17.18
CA GLU A 140 -1.45 23.54 -18.52
C GLU A 140 -2.88 23.59 -19.06
N GLN A 141 -3.22 24.67 -19.77
CA GLN A 141 -4.48 24.74 -20.51
C GLN A 141 -4.43 23.78 -21.69
N GLN A 142 -5.33 22.80 -21.72
CA GLN A 142 -5.43 21.84 -22.81
C GLN A 142 -6.88 21.43 -23.07
N SER A 143 -7.13 20.89 -24.27
CA SER A 143 -8.43 20.34 -24.67
C SER A 143 -8.60 18.87 -24.29
N LEU A 144 -7.51 18.17 -23.97
CA LEU A 144 -7.56 16.76 -23.57
C LEU A 144 -8.14 16.61 -22.17
N ARG A 145 -8.89 15.52 -21.98
CA ARG A 145 -9.62 15.22 -20.75
C ARG A 145 -8.81 14.42 -19.73
N TYR A 146 -7.69 13.82 -20.16
CA TYR A 146 -6.87 12.91 -19.36
C TYR A 146 -5.43 13.36 -19.38
N GLY A 147 -4.76 13.27 -18.22
CA GLY A 147 -3.34 13.54 -18.05
C GLY A 147 -2.91 14.95 -18.43
N ASN A 148 -2.65 15.80 -17.43
CA ASN A 148 -2.08 17.14 -17.66
C ASN A 148 -0.57 17.06 -17.89
N PRO A 149 -0.02 17.56 -19.02
CA PRO A 149 1.42 17.57 -19.29
C PRO A 149 2.25 18.30 -18.24
N ALA A 150 1.68 19.24 -17.48
CA ALA A 150 2.33 19.90 -16.36
C ALA A 150 2.88 18.90 -15.32
N PHE A 151 2.29 17.70 -15.22
CA PHE A 151 2.83 16.63 -14.39
C PHE A 151 4.25 16.21 -14.78
N ARG A 152 4.59 16.24 -16.08
CA ARG A 152 5.95 15.94 -16.55
C ARG A 152 6.93 16.99 -16.05
N THR A 153 6.52 18.24 -16.08
CA THR A 153 7.28 19.37 -15.51
C THR A 153 7.46 19.19 -14.00
N TRP A 154 6.41 18.82 -13.28
CA TRP A 154 6.47 18.55 -11.84
C TRP A 154 7.42 17.39 -11.51
N MET A 155 7.32 16.26 -12.22
CA MET A 155 8.21 15.10 -12.07
C MET A 155 9.66 15.43 -12.40
N ALA A 156 9.92 16.26 -13.42
CA ALA A 156 11.26 16.72 -13.76
C ALA A 156 11.87 17.58 -12.65
N ARG A 157 11.10 18.54 -12.11
CA ARG A 157 11.53 19.37 -10.96
C ARG A 157 11.72 18.56 -9.68
N LEU A 158 10.89 17.53 -9.46
CA LEU A 158 11.12 16.55 -8.38
C LEU A 158 12.46 15.86 -8.59
N ALA A 159 12.75 15.36 -9.79
CA ALA A 159 14.00 14.65 -10.08
C ALA A 159 15.25 15.51 -9.85
N GLU A 160 15.20 16.81 -10.18
CA GLU A 160 16.28 17.77 -9.92
C GLU A 160 16.54 17.98 -8.41
N ARG A 161 15.49 17.93 -7.57
CA ARG A 161 15.57 18.19 -6.12
C ARG A 161 15.75 16.90 -5.30
N ALA A 162 15.47 15.73 -5.87
CA ALA A 162 15.30 14.48 -5.15
C ALA A 162 16.53 14.04 -4.34
N HIS A 163 17.73 14.22 -4.88
CA HIS A 163 18.97 13.87 -4.17
C HIS A 163 19.12 14.67 -2.88
N ALA A 164 19.04 15.99 -2.97
CA ALA A 164 19.17 16.88 -1.81
C ALA A 164 18.05 16.68 -0.78
N LEU A 165 16.82 16.44 -1.26
CA LEU A 165 15.69 16.12 -0.38
C LEU A 165 15.96 14.84 0.42
N LEU A 166 16.44 13.77 -0.22
CA LEU A 166 16.79 12.54 0.48
C LEU A 166 17.98 12.72 1.41
N GLU A 167 19.04 13.42 1.01
CA GLU A 167 20.18 13.69 1.90
C GLU A 167 19.78 14.45 3.16
N SER A 168 18.78 15.34 3.08
CA SER A 168 18.27 16.07 4.24
C SER A 168 17.62 15.18 5.31
N MET A 169 17.24 13.93 4.94
CA MET A 169 16.72 12.93 5.86
C MET A 169 17.81 12.13 6.58
N LEU A 170 19.04 12.16 6.08
CA LEU A 170 20.11 11.22 6.43
C LEU A 170 21.24 11.90 7.20
N THR A 171 21.84 11.17 8.14
CA THR A 171 23.13 11.56 8.72
C THR A 171 24.26 11.31 7.72
N GLU A 172 25.44 11.88 7.96
CA GLU A 172 26.62 11.72 7.10
C GLU A 172 26.93 10.24 6.81
N GLU A 173 26.80 9.38 7.82
CA GLU A 173 27.08 7.95 7.73
C GLU A 173 26.06 7.20 6.87
N MET A 174 24.83 7.72 6.76
CA MET A 174 23.75 7.11 6.00
C MET A 174 23.69 7.59 4.55
N ARG A 175 24.35 8.71 4.20
CA ARG A 175 24.32 9.28 2.84
C ARG A 175 24.70 8.31 1.72
N PRO A 176 25.61 7.33 1.88
CA PRO A 176 25.85 6.33 0.85
C PRO A 176 24.60 5.55 0.42
N ALA A 177 23.57 5.46 1.27
CA ALA A 177 22.31 4.79 0.94
C ALA A 177 21.44 5.58 -0.05
N VAL A 178 21.70 6.88 -0.29
CA VAL A 178 20.90 7.70 -1.22
C VAL A 178 20.83 7.09 -2.61
N VAL A 179 21.93 6.50 -3.09
CA VAL A 179 21.99 5.84 -4.40
C VAL A 179 20.93 4.75 -4.53
N GLU A 180 20.67 4.00 -3.46
CA GLU A 180 19.67 2.94 -3.42
C GLU A 180 18.26 3.48 -3.13
N LEU A 181 18.13 4.51 -2.30
CA LEU A 181 16.85 5.11 -1.91
C LEU A 181 16.20 5.93 -3.03
N LEU A 182 17.02 6.55 -3.89
CA LEU A 182 16.56 7.48 -4.92
C LEU A 182 15.55 6.87 -5.90
N PRO A 183 15.75 5.65 -6.44
CA PRO A 183 14.75 5.01 -7.30
C PRO A 183 13.42 4.71 -6.59
N TYR A 184 13.43 4.39 -5.29
CA TYR A 184 12.19 4.25 -4.52
C TYR A 184 11.43 5.57 -4.44
N PHE A 185 12.14 6.64 -4.11
CA PHE A 185 11.54 7.96 -3.97
C PHE A 185 10.98 8.49 -5.30
N LEU A 186 11.74 8.41 -6.39
CA LEU A 186 11.32 8.94 -7.69
C LEU A 186 10.12 8.20 -8.28
N ASP A 187 9.98 6.90 -8.02
CA ASP A 187 8.87 6.09 -8.54
C ASP A 187 7.67 6.04 -7.56
N SER A 188 7.69 6.82 -6.47
CA SER A 188 6.60 6.88 -5.47
C SER A 188 5.39 7.73 -5.88
N PHE A 189 5.50 8.56 -6.93
CA PHE A 189 4.53 9.63 -7.21
C PHE A 189 3.82 9.52 -8.57
N GLY A 190 4.08 8.45 -9.33
CA GLY A 190 3.46 8.19 -10.63
C GLY A 190 4.47 8.12 -11.77
N ASN A 191 3.97 7.93 -12.99
CA ASN A 191 4.80 7.83 -14.19
C ASN A 191 4.65 9.06 -15.09
N ALA A 192 5.73 9.82 -15.30
CA ALA A 192 5.69 11.05 -16.11
C ALA A 192 5.29 10.80 -17.57
N THR A 193 5.70 9.67 -18.16
CA THR A 193 5.39 9.36 -19.57
C THR A 193 3.91 9.10 -19.76
N ARG A 194 3.35 8.20 -18.93
CA ARG A 194 1.95 7.78 -18.98
C ARG A 194 0.99 8.74 -18.29
N ILE A 195 1.50 9.63 -17.44
CA ILE A 195 0.72 10.55 -16.60
C ILE A 195 -0.31 9.76 -15.78
N ASP A 196 0.17 8.69 -15.15
CA ASP A 196 -0.64 7.77 -14.36
C ASP A 196 -0.05 7.55 -12.96
N TYR A 197 -0.90 7.08 -12.05
CA TYR A 197 -0.55 6.68 -10.70
C TYR A 197 -1.40 5.48 -10.27
N GLY A 198 -0.90 4.63 -9.39
CA GLY A 198 -1.65 3.49 -8.87
C GLY A 198 -0.92 2.80 -7.72
N THR A 199 -1.46 1.66 -7.31
CA THR A 199 -1.02 0.93 -6.11
C THR A 199 0.45 0.49 -6.15
N GLY A 200 1.05 0.33 -7.34
CA GLY A 200 2.49 0.08 -7.48
C GLY A 200 3.35 1.24 -6.97
N HIS A 201 2.97 2.48 -7.29
CA HIS A 201 3.66 3.69 -6.83
C HIS A 201 3.44 3.92 -5.32
N GLU A 202 2.22 3.66 -4.83
CA GLU A 202 1.93 3.63 -3.39
C GLU A 202 2.81 2.61 -2.64
N THR A 203 2.94 1.41 -3.20
CA THR A 203 3.78 0.34 -2.65
C THR A 203 5.25 0.73 -2.65
N GLN A 204 5.70 1.46 -3.68
CA GLN A 204 7.06 1.99 -3.77
C GLN A 204 7.35 3.03 -2.68
N PHE A 205 6.39 3.91 -2.35
CA PHE A 205 6.53 4.83 -1.21
C PHE A 205 6.61 4.07 0.11
N CYS A 206 5.81 3.02 0.27
CA CYS A 206 5.91 2.15 1.44
C CYS A 206 7.27 1.45 1.54
N ALA A 207 7.84 1.03 0.40
CA ALA A 207 9.20 0.47 0.31
C ALA A 207 10.28 1.49 0.69
N LEU A 208 10.14 2.76 0.29
CA LEU A 208 11.02 3.84 0.76
C LEU A 208 10.99 3.96 2.29
N LEU A 209 9.80 3.98 2.89
CA LEU A 209 9.66 4.04 4.36
C LEU A 209 10.28 2.83 5.04
N TYR A 210 10.10 1.64 4.47
CA TYR A 210 10.74 0.41 4.96
C TYR A 210 12.27 0.52 4.93
N CYS A 211 12.86 0.98 3.83
CA CYS A 211 14.30 1.14 3.69
C CYS A 211 14.86 2.19 4.67
N LEU A 212 14.20 3.35 4.81
CA LEU A 212 14.57 4.37 5.78
C LEU A 212 14.50 3.85 7.23
N ALA A 213 13.49 3.04 7.55
CA ALA A 213 13.37 2.39 8.85
C ALA A 213 14.49 1.35 9.08
N LYS A 214 14.86 0.56 8.06
CA LYS A 214 15.95 -0.42 8.16
C LYS A 214 17.29 0.22 8.47
N ILE A 215 17.63 1.32 7.79
CA ILE A 215 18.89 2.04 8.04
C ILE A 215 18.84 2.92 9.29
N GLY A 216 17.69 2.98 9.98
CA GLY A 216 17.57 3.63 11.28
C GLY A 216 17.35 5.14 11.26
N VAL A 217 16.86 5.70 10.14
CA VAL A 217 16.46 7.12 10.07
C VAL A 217 15.39 7.45 11.11
N PHE A 218 14.47 6.52 11.30
CA PHE A 218 13.46 6.56 12.34
C PHE A 218 14.02 5.79 13.56
N GLY A 219 14.21 6.49 14.68
CA GLY A 219 15.07 6.10 15.80
C GLY A 219 14.32 5.76 17.10
N GLU A 220 14.99 5.91 18.24
CA GLU A 220 14.41 5.74 19.59
C GLU A 220 13.18 6.63 19.82
N ASP A 221 13.28 7.90 19.40
CA ASP A 221 12.23 8.90 19.61
C ASP A 221 10.93 8.58 18.86
N ASP A 222 11.02 7.75 17.80
CA ASP A 222 9.87 7.25 17.08
C ASP A 222 9.18 6.09 17.81
N ARG A 223 9.85 5.47 18.79
CA ARG A 223 9.37 4.28 19.46
C ARG A 223 8.40 4.61 20.57
N GLN A 224 7.16 4.23 20.37
CA GLN A 224 6.15 4.31 21.42
C GLN A 224 6.19 3.05 22.30
N LEU A 225 6.86 3.14 23.44
CA LEU A 225 7.01 2.03 24.41
C LEU A 225 5.68 1.41 24.84
N ALA A 226 4.61 2.22 24.95
CA ALA A 226 3.28 1.76 25.32
C ALA A 226 2.66 0.80 24.28
N VAL A 227 2.95 0.99 22.99
CA VAL A 227 2.48 0.09 21.92
C VAL A 227 3.21 -1.24 22.01
N ALA A 228 4.54 -1.22 22.18
CA ALA A 228 5.34 -2.43 22.34
C ALA A 228 4.92 -3.28 23.56
N ALA A 229 4.59 -2.63 24.68
CA ALA A 229 4.13 -3.30 25.90
C ALA A 229 2.76 -3.98 25.74
N SER A 230 1.84 -3.41 24.96
CA SER A 230 0.49 -3.97 24.74
C SER A 230 0.46 -5.23 23.88
N VAL A 231 1.54 -5.53 23.14
CA VAL A 231 1.61 -6.63 22.17
C VAL A 231 2.22 -7.92 22.73
N GLY A 232 2.80 -7.88 23.93
CA GLY A 232 3.49 -9.00 24.59
C GLY A 232 2.65 -10.23 24.95
N GLN A 233 1.32 -10.26 24.70
CA GLN A 233 0.45 -11.37 25.09
C GLN A 233 -0.25 -12.13 23.95
N GLY A 234 0.00 -11.83 22.67
CA GLY A 234 -0.67 -12.61 21.60
C GLY A 234 -0.14 -12.52 20.17
N TYR A 235 0.72 -11.54 19.85
CA TYR A 235 1.16 -11.27 18.47
C TYR A 235 2.63 -11.65 18.21
N GLY A 236 3.46 -11.73 19.26
CA GLY A 236 4.90 -11.96 19.17
C GLY A 236 5.33 -13.36 18.69
N SER A 237 4.42 -14.31 18.51
CA SER A 237 4.77 -15.66 18.03
C SER A 237 4.76 -15.81 16.50
N GLN A 238 4.26 -14.80 15.75
CA GLN A 238 4.10 -14.87 14.29
C GLN A 238 4.98 -13.89 13.50
N ILE A 239 5.63 -12.94 14.17
CA ILE A 239 6.48 -11.93 13.56
C ILE A 239 7.87 -12.01 14.17
N GLY A 240 8.90 -12.13 13.33
CA GLY A 240 10.30 -12.26 13.78
C GLY A 240 10.78 -11.04 14.57
N GLU A 241 11.92 -11.18 15.25
CA GLU A 241 12.48 -10.16 16.16
C GLU A 241 12.56 -8.74 15.56
N GLY A 242 12.69 -8.60 14.23
CA GLY A 242 12.70 -7.32 13.52
C GLY A 242 11.36 -6.55 13.52
N ALA A 243 10.21 -7.23 13.65
CA ALA A 243 8.90 -6.59 13.57
C ALA A 243 8.55 -5.75 14.81
N GLY A 244 9.07 -6.12 15.98
CA GLY A 244 8.89 -5.34 17.22
C GLY A 244 9.43 -3.92 17.09
N ARG A 245 10.53 -3.74 16.33
CA ARG A 245 11.09 -2.42 16.03
C ARG A 245 10.10 -1.57 15.23
N PHE A 246 9.57 -2.10 14.13
CA PHE A 246 8.64 -1.37 13.26
C PHE A 246 7.31 -1.03 13.94
N LEU A 247 6.80 -1.92 14.78
CA LEU A 247 5.55 -1.70 15.53
C LEU A 247 5.62 -0.40 16.34
N SER A 248 6.75 -0.18 17.04
CA SER A 248 6.91 0.98 17.90
C SER A 248 6.90 2.32 17.14
N MET A 249 7.23 2.29 15.84
CA MET A 249 7.33 3.46 14.96
C MET A 249 6.05 3.66 14.11
N GLY A 250 5.13 2.69 14.16
CA GLY A 250 4.02 2.59 13.23
C GLY A 250 3.04 3.76 13.26
N LEU A 251 2.91 4.47 14.39
CA LEU A 251 2.07 5.68 14.45
C LEU A 251 2.61 6.80 13.58
N GLY A 252 3.91 7.12 13.68
CA GLY A 252 4.53 8.17 12.86
C GLY A 252 4.47 7.85 11.37
N LEU A 253 4.78 6.60 11.03
CA LEU A 253 4.77 6.13 9.64
C LEU A 253 3.36 6.12 9.06
N GLY A 254 2.39 5.51 9.74
CA GLY A 254 1.04 5.31 9.20
C GLY A 254 0.11 6.51 9.36
N LEU A 255 0.12 7.20 10.50
CA LEU A 255 -0.86 8.24 10.82
C LEU A 255 -0.41 9.66 10.49
N VAL A 256 0.89 9.88 10.36
CA VAL A 256 1.46 11.21 10.11
C VAL A 256 2.07 11.27 8.70
N ILE A 257 3.14 10.52 8.45
CA ILE A 257 3.84 10.56 7.16
C ILE A 257 2.92 10.09 6.04
N PHE A 258 2.32 8.91 6.18
CA PHE A 258 1.52 8.36 5.10
C PHE A 258 0.21 9.12 4.89
N LYS A 259 -0.37 9.70 5.95
CA LYS A 259 -1.49 10.64 5.80
C LYS A 259 -1.09 11.82 4.92
N GLN A 260 0.07 12.43 5.16
CA GLN A 260 0.52 13.58 4.38
C GLN A 260 0.89 13.20 2.95
N TYR A 261 1.47 12.01 2.75
CA TYR A 261 1.67 11.44 1.41
C TYR A 261 0.34 11.28 0.67
N LEU A 262 -0.69 10.73 1.32
CA LEU A 262 -2.01 10.57 0.74
C LEU A 262 -2.64 11.92 0.35
N GLU A 263 -2.50 12.95 1.19
CA GLU A 263 -2.98 14.31 0.91
C GLU A 263 -2.25 14.94 -0.29
N LEU A 264 -0.92 14.79 -0.36
CA LEU A 264 -0.13 15.17 -1.53
C LEU A 264 -0.63 14.43 -2.78
N MET A 265 -0.86 13.12 -2.71
CA MET A 265 -1.30 12.33 -3.85
C MET A 265 -2.71 12.71 -4.33
N HIS A 266 -3.65 12.97 -3.43
CA HIS A 266 -4.96 13.52 -3.80
C HIS A 266 -4.83 14.87 -4.51
N LYS A 267 -3.92 15.75 -4.07
CA LYS A 267 -3.64 17.03 -4.73
C LYS A 267 -3.05 16.82 -6.13
N ILE A 268 -2.05 15.96 -6.28
CA ILE A 268 -1.43 15.67 -7.59
C ILE A 268 -2.45 15.05 -8.56
N GLN A 269 -3.21 14.04 -8.12
CA GLN A 269 -4.22 13.36 -8.92
C GLN A 269 -5.28 14.33 -9.45
N THR A 270 -5.76 15.25 -8.61
CA THR A 270 -6.79 16.22 -9.00
C THR A 270 -6.24 17.40 -9.79
N THR A 271 -5.01 17.85 -9.49
CA THR A 271 -4.36 18.97 -10.18
C THR A 271 -3.98 18.57 -11.60
N TYR A 272 -3.38 17.39 -11.77
CA TYR A 272 -2.87 16.94 -13.06
C TYR A 272 -3.72 15.88 -13.76
N TRP A 273 -4.90 15.56 -13.24
CA TRP A 273 -5.82 14.58 -13.84
C TRP A 273 -5.13 13.26 -14.19
N LEU A 274 -4.35 12.73 -13.24
CA LEU A 274 -3.61 11.50 -13.44
C LEU A 274 -4.57 10.37 -13.80
N GLU A 275 -4.14 9.48 -14.68
CA GLU A 275 -4.90 8.29 -15.01
C GLU A 275 -4.66 7.19 -13.96
N PRO A 276 -5.66 6.33 -13.68
CA PRO A 276 -5.48 5.15 -12.83
C PRO A 276 -4.57 4.10 -13.49
N ALA A 277 -3.38 3.87 -12.93
CA ALA A 277 -2.43 2.88 -13.41
C ALA A 277 -2.85 1.47 -12.98
N GLY A 278 -3.08 0.57 -13.96
CA GLY A 278 -3.42 -0.83 -13.68
C GLY A 278 -4.79 -1.01 -13.01
N SER A 279 -5.70 -0.04 -13.12
CA SER A 279 -7.02 -0.14 -12.50
C SER A 279 -7.84 -1.30 -13.07
N HIS A 280 -8.60 -1.96 -12.21
CA HIS A 280 -9.62 -2.93 -12.61
C HIS A 280 -10.94 -2.22 -13.02
N GLY A 281 -10.88 -0.92 -13.35
CA GLY A 281 -12.05 -0.07 -13.54
C GLY A 281 -12.94 -0.06 -12.29
N VAL A 282 -14.26 -0.16 -12.49
CA VAL A 282 -15.24 -0.21 -11.39
C VAL A 282 -15.08 -1.41 -10.46
N TRP A 283 -14.27 -2.41 -10.82
CA TRP A 283 -14.04 -3.62 -10.02
C TRP A 283 -12.80 -3.54 -9.12
N GLY A 284 -12.07 -2.42 -9.15
CA GLY A 284 -11.01 -2.15 -8.17
C GLY A 284 -11.59 -1.73 -6.82
N LEU A 285 -10.77 -1.87 -5.77
CA LEU A 285 -11.10 -1.29 -4.46
C LEU A 285 -11.21 0.24 -4.57
N ASP A 286 -10.20 0.84 -5.18
CA ASP A 286 -10.05 2.25 -5.48
C ASP A 286 -9.23 2.38 -6.76
N ASP A 287 -9.28 3.55 -7.41
CA ASP A 287 -8.54 3.80 -8.64
C ASP A 287 -7.02 3.90 -8.40
N TYR A 288 -6.60 4.35 -7.21
CA TYR A 288 -5.23 4.74 -6.95
C TYR A 288 -4.59 4.05 -5.74
N GLN A 289 -5.34 3.92 -4.64
CA GLN A 289 -4.80 3.62 -3.31
C GLN A 289 -5.25 2.25 -2.78
N PHE A 290 -4.46 1.65 -1.90
CA PHE A 290 -4.84 0.44 -1.17
C PHE A 290 -4.46 0.50 0.31
N LEU A 291 -3.23 0.88 0.64
CA LEU A 291 -2.71 0.89 2.01
C LEU A 291 -3.56 1.73 3.01
N PRO A 292 -4.12 2.91 2.66
CA PRO A 292 -5.03 3.66 3.51
C PRO A 292 -6.27 2.87 3.94
N PHE A 293 -6.75 1.94 3.11
CA PHE A 293 -7.90 1.10 3.45
C PHE A 293 -7.51 -0.02 4.44
N ILE A 294 -6.27 -0.52 4.36
CA ILE A 294 -5.73 -1.44 5.37
C ILE A 294 -5.62 -0.70 6.70
N TRP A 295 -4.78 0.34 6.77
CA TRP A 295 -4.50 1.03 8.02
C TRP A 295 -5.72 1.77 8.58
N GLY A 296 -6.52 2.40 7.71
CA GLY A 296 -7.75 3.08 8.11
C GLY A 296 -8.83 2.13 8.66
N SER A 297 -8.92 0.90 8.14
CA SER A 297 -9.82 -0.10 8.74
C SER A 297 -9.32 -0.58 10.10
N ALA A 298 -7.99 -0.64 10.32
CA ALA A 298 -7.42 -0.88 11.65
C ALA A 298 -7.72 0.23 12.65
N GLN A 299 -7.63 1.52 12.25
CA GLN A 299 -8.02 2.66 13.09
C GLN A 299 -9.46 2.54 13.62
N LEU A 300 -10.35 1.93 12.83
CA LEU A 300 -11.78 1.82 13.12
C LEU A 300 -12.16 0.49 13.84
N ILE A 301 -11.20 -0.40 14.12
CA ILE A 301 -11.45 -1.60 14.92
C ILE A 301 -11.99 -1.21 16.29
N ALA A 302 -13.06 -1.89 16.71
CA ALA A 302 -13.78 -1.64 17.96
C ALA A 302 -14.36 -0.21 18.13
N HIS A 303 -14.44 0.58 17.04
CA HIS A 303 -15.04 1.91 17.12
C HIS A 303 -16.51 1.83 17.60
N PRO A 304 -16.93 2.64 18.60
CA PRO A 304 -18.23 2.50 19.24
C PRO A 304 -19.39 2.75 18.26
N MET A 305 -19.30 3.82 17.46
CA MET A 305 -20.40 4.29 16.60
C MET A 305 -20.19 4.00 15.10
N ILE A 306 -19.05 4.42 14.54
CA ILE A 306 -18.74 4.24 13.10
C ILE A 306 -18.55 2.74 12.78
N LYS A 307 -19.40 2.21 11.90
CA LYS A 307 -19.34 0.83 11.36
C LYS A 307 -19.00 0.86 9.87
N PRO A 308 -18.65 -0.27 9.22
CA PRO A 308 -18.38 -0.28 7.78
C PRO A 308 -19.48 0.38 6.93
N LYS A 309 -20.76 0.14 7.25
CA LYS A 309 -21.90 0.77 6.57
C LYS A 309 -21.96 2.30 6.71
N SER A 310 -21.29 2.88 7.71
CA SER A 310 -21.26 4.32 7.96
C SER A 310 -20.61 5.13 6.83
N ILE A 311 -19.85 4.49 5.93
CA ILE A 311 -19.23 5.16 4.78
C ILE A 311 -20.26 5.76 3.80
N HIS A 312 -21.52 5.33 3.88
CA HIS A 312 -22.62 5.90 3.09
C HIS A 312 -23.17 7.20 3.66
N ASN A 313 -22.93 7.47 4.95
CA ASN A 313 -23.46 8.65 5.63
C ASN A 313 -22.56 9.88 5.34
N PRO A 314 -23.08 10.92 4.66
CA PRO A 314 -22.31 12.11 4.32
C PRO A 314 -21.84 12.90 5.54
N ASP A 315 -22.63 12.99 6.61
CA ASP A 315 -22.28 13.73 7.83
C ASP A 315 -21.09 13.07 8.55
N ILE A 316 -21.05 11.72 8.54
CA ILE A 316 -19.91 10.98 9.09
C ILE A 316 -18.65 11.24 8.26
N LEU A 317 -18.76 11.23 6.93
CA LEU A 317 -17.61 11.51 6.07
C LEU A 317 -17.13 12.95 6.27
N GLU A 318 -18.04 13.92 6.36
CA GLU A 318 -17.66 15.32 6.56
C GLU A 318 -16.96 15.53 7.91
N ALA A 319 -17.51 14.96 8.99
CA ALA A 319 -16.97 15.12 10.34
C ALA A 319 -15.66 14.36 10.59
N TYR A 320 -15.46 13.20 9.94
CA TYR A 320 -14.40 12.25 10.36
C TYR A 320 -13.38 11.89 9.28
N ALA A 321 -13.52 12.34 8.02
CA ALA A 321 -12.56 12.04 6.95
C ALA A 321 -11.16 12.61 7.18
N SER A 322 -10.98 13.67 7.97
CA SER A 322 -9.64 14.17 8.35
C SER A 322 -8.99 13.34 9.46
N THR A 323 -9.78 12.51 10.14
CA THR A 323 -9.37 11.75 11.35
C THR A 323 -9.04 10.30 11.04
N TYR A 324 -9.70 9.70 10.04
CA TYR A 324 -9.57 8.28 9.70
C TYR A 324 -9.26 8.10 8.21
N LEU A 325 -8.15 7.42 7.90
CA LEU A 325 -7.66 7.21 6.54
C LEU A 325 -8.71 6.55 5.63
N TYR A 326 -9.44 5.55 6.13
CA TYR A 326 -10.48 4.86 5.35
C TYR A 326 -11.60 5.83 4.93
N LEU A 327 -12.05 6.68 5.85
CA LEU A 327 -13.10 7.67 5.57
C LEU A 327 -12.58 8.80 4.67
N ASN A 328 -11.29 9.15 4.79
CA ASN A 328 -10.62 10.08 3.90
C ASN A 328 -10.70 9.61 2.44
N CYS A 329 -10.29 8.37 2.18
CA CYS A 329 -10.33 7.79 0.85
C CYS A 329 -11.76 7.69 0.31
N VAL A 330 -12.74 7.25 1.12
CA VAL A 330 -14.13 7.20 0.66
C VAL A 330 -14.68 8.60 0.33
N LYS A 331 -14.34 9.62 1.14
CA LYS A 331 -14.73 11.02 0.83
C LYS A 331 -14.13 11.47 -0.49
N PHE A 332 -12.85 11.17 -0.73
CA PHE A 332 -12.17 11.49 -1.98
C PHE A 332 -12.82 10.80 -3.19
N VAL A 333 -13.10 9.49 -3.10
CA VAL A 333 -13.80 8.73 -4.14
C VAL A 333 -15.13 9.38 -4.51
N LYS A 334 -15.96 9.76 -3.52
CA LYS A 334 -17.26 10.41 -3.77
C LYS A 334 -17.12 11.83 -4.32
N GLN A 335 -16.00 12.50 -4.09
CA GLN A 335 -15.71 13.80 -4.66
C GLN A 335 -15.39 13.69 -6.15
N VAL A 336 -14.54 12.72 -6.54
CA VAL A 336 -14.05 12.55 -7.91
C VAL A 336 -15.02 11.77 -8.81
N LYS A 337 -15.70 10.75 -8.28
CA LYS A 337 -16.70 9.96 -9.02
C LYS A 337 -18.11 10.45 -8.70
N LYS A 338 -18.82 10.93 -9.72
CA LYS A 338 -20.21 11.40 -9.58
C LYS A 338 -21.17 10.21 -9.70
N GLY A 339 -22.03 10.03 -8.71
CA GLY A 339 -23.06 9.00 -8.68
C GLY A 339 -23.15 8.28 -7.33
N PRO A 340 -24.12 7.37 -7.16
CA PRO A 340 -24.18 6.49 -5.99
C PRO A 340 -22.92 5.63 -5.86
N LEU A 341 -22.42 5.45 -4.64
CA LEU A 341 -21.18 4.69 -4.39
C LEU A 341 -21.27 3.25 -4.94
N GLY A 342 -22.44 2.61 -4.87
CA GLY A 342 -22.65 1.26 -5.40
C GLY A 342 -22.52 1.15 -6.91
N GLU A 343 -22.68 2.24 -7.66
CA GLU A 343 -22.51 2.28 -9.11
C GLU A 343 -21.08 2.63 -9.49
N THR A 344 -20.48 3.59 -8.80
CA THR A 344 -19.13 4.10 -9.13
C THR A 344 -18.00 3.26 -8.52
N SER A 345 -18.28 2.56 -7.43
CA SER A 345 -17.33 1.81 -6.60
C SER A 345 -18.02 0.61 -5.91
N PRO A 346 -18.54 -0.37 -6.68
CA PRO A 346 -19.28 -1.51 -6.14
C PRO A 346 -18.50 -2.31 -5.10
N MET A 347 -17.18 -2.44 -5.22
CA MET A 347 -16.38 -3.17 -4.23
C MET A 347 -16.39 -2.50 -2.84
N LEU A 348 -16.21 -1.18 -2.77
CA LEU A 348 -16.33 -0.44 -1.50
C LEU A 348 -17.74 -0.55 -0.93
N ASN A 349 -18.76 -0.50 -1.80
CA ASN A 349 -20.15 -0.71 -1.41
C ASN A 349 -20.37 -2.10 -0.79
N ASP A 350 -19.86 -3.16 -1.40
CA ASP A 350 -20.00 -4.53 -0.90
C ASP A 350 -19.24 -4.73 0.41
N ILE A 351 -18.02 -4.19 0.51
CA ILE A 351 -17.23 -4.21 1.75
C ILE A 351 -17.97 -3.49 2.90
N SER A 352 -18.74 -2.45 2.60
CA SER A 352 -19.53 -1.74 3.61
C SER A 352 -20.61 -2.60 4.29
N CYS A 353 -21.01 -3.71 3.65
CA CYS A 353 -21.96 -4.68 4.21
C CYS A 353 -21.33 -5.65 5.21
N VAL A 354 -19.99 -5.65 5.34
CA VAL A 354 -19.27 -6.49 6.30
C VAL A 354 -19.56 -5.99 7.72
N PRO A 355 -19.85 -6.88 8.69
CA PRO A 355 -20.42 -6.47 9.98
C PRO A 355 -19.43 -5.71 10.89
N THR A 356 -18.12 -5.93 10.75
CA THR A 356 -17.13 -5.33 11.64
C THR A 356 -15.87 -4.88 10.90
N TRP A 357 -15.26 -3.79 11.38
CA TRP A 357 -13.98 -3.29 10.86
C TRP A 357 -12.84 -4.29 11.01
N ALA A 358 -12.87 -5.17 12.03
CA ALA A 358 -11.87 -6.23 12.18
C ALA A 358 -11.92 -7.24 11.01
N LYS A 359 -13.13 -7.59 10.54
CA LYS A 359 -13.30 -8.44 9.34
C LYS A 359 -12.89 -7.70 8.08
N VAL A 360 -13.26 -6.41 7.94
CA VAL A 360 -12.80 -5.57 6.82
C VAL A 360 -11.28 -5.54 6.77
N ASN A 361 -10.60 -5.23 7.87
CA ASN A 361 -9.13 -5.15 7.94
C ASN A 361 -8.46 -6.46 7.55
N SER A 362 -8.94 -7.58 8.10
CA SER A 362 -8.44 -8.92 7.74
C SER A 362 -8.64 -9.23 6.25
N GLY A 363 -9.78 -8.81 5.68
CA GLY A 363 -10.06 -8.94 4.25
C GLY A 363 -9.17 -8.07 3.38
N MET A 364 -8.93 -6.81 3.78
CA MET A 364 -8.06 -5.86 3.07
C MET A 364 -6.62 -6.37 3.03
N ILE A 365 -6.08 -6.90 4.13
CA ILE A 365 -4.73 -7.48 4.18
C ILE A 365 -4.58 -8.62 3.16
N LYS A 366 -5.53 -9.57 3.15
CA LYS A 366 -5.53 -10.69 2.20
C LYS A 366 -5.66 -10.21 0.76
N MET A 367 -6.53 -9.23 0.54
CA MET A 367 -6.76 -8.68 -0.79
C MET A 367 -5.52 -7.93 -1.30
N TYR A 368 -4.77 -7.22 -0.45
CA TYR A 368 -3.51 -6.59 -0.85
C TYR A 368 -2.47 -7.61 -1.30
N GLN A 369 -2.33 -8.72 -0.58
CA GLN A 369 -1.41 -9.79 -0.96
C GLN A 369 -1.74 -10.37 -2.35
N VAL A 370 -3.02 -10.53 -2.68
CA VAL A 370 -3.48 -11.14 -3.93
C VAL A 370 -3.55 -10.13 -5.08
N GLU A 371 -4.15 -8.96 -4.84
CA GLU A 371 -4.50 -7.96 -5.85
C GLU A 371 -3.42 -6.89 -6.04
N VAL A 372 -2.40 -6.83 -5.18
CA VAL A 372 -1.23 -5.96 -5.36
C VAL A 372 0.03 -6.79 -5.47
N LEU A 373 0.44 -7.45 -4.38
CA LEU A 373 1.74 -8.15 -4.33
C LEU A 373 1.84 -9.37 -5.24
N SER A 374 0.72 -10.03 -5.56
CA SER A 374 0.71 -11.19 -6.46
C SER A 374 0.33 -10.84 -7.90
N LYS A 375 0.23 -9.55 -8.24
CA LYS A 375 -0.07 -9.11 -9.60
C LYS A 375 1.19 -8.71 -10.34
N PHE A 376 1.56 -9.51 -11.32
CA PHE A 376 2.70 -9.24 -12.20
C PHE A 376 2.66 -7.84 -12.83
N PRO A 377 1.54 -7.34 -13.39
CA PRO A 377 1.50 -6.00 -13.98
C PRO A 377 1.89 -4.87 -13.02
N ILE A 378 1.67 -5.06 -11.72
CA ILE A 378 2.01 -4.11 -10.65
C ILE A 378 3.45 -4.36 -10.20
N MET A 379 3.75 -5.60 -9.77
CA MET A 379 5.02 -5.92 -9.11
C MET A 379 6.23 -6.01 -10.04
N GLN A 380 6.05 -6.11 -11.36
CA GLN A 380 7.15 -5.96 -12.33
C GLN A 380 7.86 -4.60 -12.24
N HIS A 381 7.23 -3.61 -11.59
CA HIS A 381 7.81 -2.28 -11.40
C HIS A 381 8.47 -2.09 -10.03
N PHE A 382 8.24 -3.00 -9.08
CA PHE A 382 8.85 -2.95 -7.76
C PHE A 382 10.37 -3.11 -7.85
N MET A 383 11.09 -2.29 -7.08
CA MET A 383 12.55 -2.22 -7.15
C MET A 383 13.22 -2.95 -5.99
N PHE A 384 14.38 -3.51 -6.28
CA PHE A 384 15.18 -4.30 -5.34
C PHE A 384 16.60 -3.74 -5.25
N GLY A 385 17.14 -3.70 -4.05
CA GLY A 385 18.48 -3.23 -3.72
C GLY A 385 19.08 -4.07 -2.59
N THR A 386 20.08 -3.57 -1.86
CA THR A 386 20.67 -4.26 -0.71
C THR A 386 19.76 -4.23 0.54
N LEU A 387 18.94 -3.19 0.70
CA LEU A 387 17.98 -3.02 1.80
C LEU A 387 16.69 -3.83 1.57
N LEU A 388 16.32 -4.06 0.31
CA LEU A 388 15.22 -4.91 -0.15
C LEU A 388 15.74 -5.89 -1.22
N PRO A 389 16.39 -6.99 -0.83
CA PRO A 389 17.05 -7.87 -1.76
C PRO A 389 16.06 -8.73 -2.54
N PHE A 390 16.42 -9.11 -3.77
CA PHE A 390 15.63 -10.04 -4.58
C PHE A 390 16.14 -11.46 -4.30
N GLU A 391 15.55 -12.09 -3.28
CA GLU A 391 15.91 -13.42 -2.75
C GLU A 391 14.80 -14.46 -2.86
#